data_AF-A0A258JME4-F1
#
_entry.id   AF-A0A258JME4-F1
#
_cell.length_a   1.000
_cell.length_b   1.000
_cell.length_c   1.000
_cell.angle_alpha   90.00
_cell.angle_beta   90.00
_cell.angle_gamma   90.00
#
_symmetry.space_group_name_H-M   'P 1'
#
loop_
_entity.id
_entity.type
_entity.pdbx_description
1 polymer ?
#
loop_
_entity_poly.entity_id
_entity_poly.type
_entity_poly.pdbx_seq_one_letter_code
_entity_poly.pdbx_strand_id
1 'polypeptide(L)'
;MKTFSLLLFSFFILSCEAQLKNNNEIPLNEEAKNYRLETVVDGINNPWGMAFLPDGSMLVTEKSGVLFHVTNGTKTEVKNVPAVYNRGQGGLLDIVLHPDYAKNGWIYITYASTEGEG
;
A
#
# COMPACT_ATOMS: atom_id res chain seq x y z
N MET A 1 -36.56 -37.67 -14.75
CA MET A 1 -35.63 -36.57 -15.14
C MET A 1 -34.92 -35.93 -13.94
N LYS A 2 -34.52 -36.70 -12.91
CA LYS A 2 -33.84 -36.16 -11.70
C LYS A 2 -32.40 -36.66 -11.52
N THR A 3 -31.92 -37.53 -12.42
CA THR A 3 -30.57 -38.11 -12.37
C THR A 3 -29.56 -37.38 -13.26
N PHE A 4 -29.99 -36.50 -14.17
CA PHE A 4 -29.09 -35.74 -15.06
C PHE A 4 -28.51 -34.48 -14.40
N SER A 5 -29.10 -34.01 -13.30
CA SER A 5 -28.67 -32.78 -12.61
C SER A 5 -27.51 -33.00 -11.63
N LEU A 6 -27.23 -34.24 -11.22
CA LEU A 6 -26.09 -34.53 -10.33
C LEU A 6 -24.75 -34.66 -11.07
N LEU A 7 -24.76 -34.98 -12.37
CA LEU A 7 -23.55 -35.12 -13.17
C LEU A 7 -22.90 -33.78 -13.54
N LEU A 8 -23.68 -32.69 -13.59
CA LEU A 8 -23.14 -31.35 -13.88
C LEU A 8 -22.42 -30.71 -12.68
N PHE A 9 -22.72 -31.15 -11.45
CA PHE A 9 -22.09 -30.59 -10.25
C PHE A 9 -20.72 -31.24 -9.95
N SER A 10 -20.48 -32.44 -10.48
CA SER A 10 -19.19 -33.14 -10.31
C SER A 10 -18.09 -32.64 -11.25
N PHE A 11 -18.45 -31.93 -12.33
CA PHE A 11 -17.46 -31.49 -13.33
C PHE A 11 -16.74 -30.18 -12.94
N PHE A 12 -17.23 -29.44 -11.94
CA PHE A 12 -16.63 -28.17 -11.52
C PHE A 12 -15.50 -28.32 -10.49
N ILE A 13 -15.29 -29.51 -9.93
CA ILE A 13 -14.31 -29.74 -8.86
C ILE A 13 -12.93 -30.13 -9.42
N LEU A 14 -12.79 -30.37 -10.73
CA LEU A 14 -11.53 -30.82 -11.33
C LEU A 14 -10.62 -29.73 -11.93
N SER A 15 -10.98 -28.43 -11.86
CA SER A 15 -10.11 -27.36 -12.37
C SER A 15 -9.27 -26.64 -11.29
N CYS A 16 -9.01 -27.32 -10.17
CA CYS A 16 -7.94 -26.86 -9.27
C CYS A 16 -6.60 -27.36 -9.84
N GLU A 17 -6.12 -26.73 -10.92
CA GLU A 17 -4.69 -26.69 -11.19
C GLU A 17 -4.09 -25.74 -10.14
N ALA A 18 -3.61 -26.32 -9.05
CA ALA A 18 -2.62 -25.63 -8.23
C ALA A 18 -1.42 -25.36 -9.16
N GLN A 19 -1.23 -24.09 -9.55
CA GLN A 19 -0.01 -23.69 -10.23
C GLN A 19 1.15 -24.07 -9.31
N LEU A 20 1.93 -25.09 -9.71
CA LEU A 20 3.23 -25.35 -9.13
C LEU A 20 4.02 -24.05 -9.26
N LYS A 21 4.33 -23.42 -8.12
CA LYS A 21 5.22 -22.28 -8.04
C LYS A 21 6.50 -22.69 -8.79
N ASN A 22 6.70 -22.14 -9.98
CA ASN A 22 7.86 -22.47 -10.78
C ASN A 22 9.06 -21.90 -10.03
N ASN A 23 9.88 -22.76 -9.42
CA ASN A 23 11.02 -22.40 -8.58
C ASN A 23 12.19 -21.79 -9.38
N ASN A 24 11.90 -21.15 -10.51
CA ASN A 24 12.81 -20.29 -11.26
C ASN A 24 12.91 -18.90 -10.60
N GLU A 25 12.83 -18.83 -9.28
CA GLU A 25 13.25 -17.65 -8.55
C GLU A 25 14.76 -17.54 -8.79
N ILE A 26 15.21 -16.42 -9.36
CA ILE A 26 16.64 -16.11 -9.41
C ILE A 26 17.11 -16.16 -7.96
N PRO A 27 18.00 -17.10 -7.57
CA PRO A 27 18.46 -17.17 -6.20
C PRO A 27 19.10 -15.84 -5.89
N LEU A 28 18.47 -15.06 -5.00
CA LEU A 28 19.12 -13.92 -4.40
C LEU A 28 20.36 -14.49 -3.73
N ASN A 29 21.54 -14.04 -4.18
CA ASN A 29 22.79 -14.43 -3.56
C ASN A 29 22.75 -13.96 -2.10
N GLU A 30 22.45 -14.88 -1.18
CA GLU A 30 22.38 -14.65 0.27
C GLU A 30 23.76 -14.36 0.87
N GLU A 31 24.83 -14.47 0.08
CA GLU A 31 26.22 -14.57 0.55
C GLU A 31 26.89 -13.22 0.89
N ALA A 32 26.15 -12.10 0.96
CA ALA A 32 26.64 -10.86 1.59
C ALA A 32 25.53 -9.85 1.98
N LYS A 33 24.53 -10.24 2.81
CA LYS A 33 23.65 -9.23 3.43
C LYS A 33 24.39 -8.47 4.54
N ASN A 34 25.17 -7.45 4.15
CA ASN A 34 25.83 -6.52 5.08
C ASN A 34 24.88 -5.42 5.61
N TYR A 35 23.59 -5.71 5.73
CA TYR A 35 22.58 -4.79 6.22
C TYR A 35 21.63 -5.49 7.20
N ARG A 36 21.06 -4.72 8.13
CA ARG A 36 20.04 -5.17 9.06
C ARG A 36 18.71 -4.52 8.69
N LEU A 37 17.63 -5.29 8.73
CA LEU A 37 16.28 -4.76 8.64
C LEU A 37 15.81 -4.37 10.04
N GLU A 38 15.24 -3.18 10.16
CA GLU A 38 14.69 -2.66 11.41
C GLU A 38 13.29 -2.11 11.13
N THR A 39 12.31 -2.60 11.89
CA THR A 39 10.95 -2.10 11.79
C THR A 39 10.87 -0.73 12.47
N VAL A 40 10.63 0.32 11.68
CA VAL A 40 10.47 1.68 12.20
C VAL A 40 9.07 1.90 12.77
N VAL A 41 8.04 1.40 12.08
CA VAL A 41 6.63 1.48 12.47
C VAL A 41 5.86 0.32 11.83
N ASP A 42 4.82 -0.17 12.49
CA ASP A 42 3.98 -1.27 12.00
C ASP A 42 2.50 -0.86 11.81
N GLY A 43 1.72 -1.79 11.28
CA GLY A 43 0.27 -1.70 11.16
C GLY A 43 -0.25 -0.61 10.23
N ILE A 44 0.55 -0.12 9.28
CA ILE A 44 0.06 0.65 8.13
C ILE A 44 -0.26 -0.39 7.05
N ASN A 45 -1.51 -0.51 6.64
CA ASN A 45 -1.97 -1.68 5.88
C ASN A 45 -1.45 -1.69 4.44
N ASN A 46 -1.52 -0.53 3.78
CA ASN A 46 -1.11 -0.37 2.39
C ASN A 46 -0.40 0.99 2.22
N PRO A 47 0.83 1.14 2.78
CA PRO A 47 1.60 2.36 2.65
C PRO A 47 1.94 2.63 1.18
N TRP A 48 1.82 3.88 0.74
CA TRP A 48 2.05 4.26 -0.67
C TRP A 48 3.22 5.23 -0.83
N GLY A 49 3.16 6.39 -0.16
CA GLY A 49 4.19 7.43 -0.20
C GLY A 49 4.65 7.81 1.21
N MET A 50 5.85 8.38 1.30
CA MET A 50 6.38 8.89 2.57
C MET A 50 7.30 10.09 2.37
N ALA A 51 7.32 10.99 3.36
CA ALA A 51 8.20 12.16 3.39
C ALA A 51 8.75 12.39 4.80
N PHE A 52 10.06 12.61 4.92
CA PHE A 52 10.70 12.97 6.18
C PHE A 52 10.50 14.46 6.48
N LEU A 53 10.11 14.78 7.72
CA LEU A 53 10.03 16.14 8.24
C LEU A 53 11.40 16.60 8.78
N PRO A 54 11.66 17.92 8.89
CA PRO A 54 12.93 18.44 9.40
C PRO A 54 13.30 18.01 10.83
N ASP A 55 12.32 17.61 11.64
CA ASP A 55 12.52 17.10 13.00
C ASP A 55 12.87 15.59 13.05
N GLY A 56 12.99 14.94 11.89
CA GLY A 56 13.29 13.51 11.75
C GLY A 56 12.07 12.59 11.82
N SER A 57 10.87 13.13 12.06
CA SER A 57 9.62 12.37 11.95
C SER A 57 9.23 12.14 10.48
N MET A 58 8.21 11.32 10.23
CA MET A 58 7.76 11.01 8.87
C MET A 58 6.27 11.24 8.69
N LEU A 59 5.88 11.66 7.50
CA LEU A 59 4.51 11.53 7.01
C LEU A 59 4.44 10.29 6.11
N VAL A 60 3.41 9.46 6.27
CA VAL A 60 3.19 8.23 5.48
C VAL A 60 1.75 8.18 5.00
N THR A 61 1.53 8.09 3.69
CA THR A 61 0.19 7.90 3.12
C THR A 61 -0.16 6.42 3.12
N GLU A 62 -1.36 6.08 3.56
CA GLU A 62 -1.99 4.79 3.34
C GLU A 62 -2.99 4.93 2.19
N LYS A 63 -2.93 4.02 1.22
CA LYS A 63 -3.76 4.03 0.01
C LYS A 63 -5.27 4.22 0.27
N SER A 64 -5.73 3.75 1.43
CA SER A 64 -7.14 3.83 1.86
C SER A 64 -7.68 5.25 2.04
N GLY A 65 -6.82 6.27 2.09
CA GLY A 65 -7.22 7.66 2.37
C GLY A 65 -6.68 8.22 3.68
N VAL A 66 -5.80 7.49 4.37
CA VAL A 66 -5.29 7.88 5.70
C VAL A 66 -3.88 8.43 5.58
N LEU A 67 -3.61 9.57 6.22
CA LEU A 67 -2.25 10.10 6.38
C LEU A 67 -1.80 9.88 7.82
N PHE A 68 -0.64 9.24 8.01
CA PHE A 68 -0.03 9.06 9.33
C PHE A 68 1.16 9.99 9.51
N HIS A 69 1.25 10.61 10.69
CA HIS A 69 2.47 11.19 11.22
C HIS A 69 3.14 10.18 12.14
N VAL A 70 4.38 9.80 11.83
CA VAL A 70 5.15 8.78 12.53
C VAL A 70 6.30 9.45 13.27
N THR A 71 6.29 9.37 14.59
CA THR A 71 7.34 9.90 15.46
C THR A 71 7.77 8.82 16.44
N ASN A 72 9.06 8.48 16.47
CA ASN A 72 9.64 7.47 17.38
C ASN A 72 8.85 6.14 17.40
N GLY A 73 8.50 5.64 16.20
CA GLY A 73 7.73 4.41 16.00
C GLY A 73 6.25 4.48 16.37
N THR A 74 5.75 5.61 16.84
CA THR A 74 4.32 5.84 17.08
C THR A 74 3.70 6.53 15.88
N LYS A 75 2.62 5.97 15.31
CA LYS A 75 1.81 6.60 14.27
C LYS A 75 0.59 7.30 14.85
N THR A 76 0.32 8.52 14.37
CA THR A 76 -0.88 9.29 14.67
C THR A 76 -1.56 9.68 13.37
N GLU A 77 -2.88 9.53 13.29
CA GLU A 77 -3.62 9.92 12.09
C GLU A 77 -3.73 11.45 11.97
N VAL A 78 -3.33 11.97 10.82
CA VAL A 78 -3.54 13.37 10.42
C VAL A 78 -4.94 13.49 9.82
N LYS A 79 -5.72 14.46 10.32
CA LYS A 79 -7.11 14.70 9.89
C LYS A 79 -7.18 15.67 8.71
N ASN A 80 -8.37 15.83 8.13
CA ASN A 80 -8.64 16.71 6.99
C ASN A 80 -7.87 16.37 5.72
N VAL A 81 -7.58 15.08 5.52
CA VAL A 81 -7.06 14.55 4.25
C VAL A 81 -8.20 14.50 3.23
N PRO A 82 -7.95 14.77 1.93
CA PRO A 82 -8.99 14.66 0.90
C PRO A 82 -9.64 13.28 0.86
N ALA A 83 -10.93 13.23 0.52
CA ALA A 83 -11.58 11.98 0.18
C ALA A 83 -10.96 11.40 -1.10
N VAL A 84 -10.75 10.07 -1.15
CA VAL A 84 -10.07 9.40 -2.25
C VAL A 84 -10.94 8.33 -2.91
N TYR A 85 -10.73 8.12 -4.21
CA TYR A 85 -11.26 6.98 -4.94
C TYR A 85 -10.34 5.76 -4.74
N ASN A 86 -10.61 4.95 -3.70
CA ASN A 86 -9.82 3.77 -3.40
C ASN A 86 -10.30 2.53 -4.17
N ARG A 87 -9.87 2.37 -5.42
CA ARG A 87 -10.13 1.17 -6.25
C ARG A 87 -8.97 0.86 -7.18
N GLY A 88 -8.60 -0.42 -7.31
CA GLY A 88 -7.47 -0.82 -8.15
C GLY A 88 -6.20 -0.10 -7.72
N GLN A 89 -5.60 0.68 -8.63
CA GLN A 89 -4.42 1.51 -8.36
C GLN A 89 -4.76 2.89 -7.75
N GLY A 90 -6.04 3.28 -7.66
CA GLY A 90 -6.46 4.56 -7.08
C GLY A 90 -6.46 4.55 -5.55
N GLY A 91 -6.21 5.71 -4.95
CA GLY A 91 -6.17 5.92 -3.50
C GLY A 91 -5.52 7.24 -3.13
N LEU A 92 -5.07 7.37 -1.88
CA LEU A 92 -4.11 8.39 -1.46
C LEU A 92 -2.71 7.94 -1.87
N LEU A 93 -1.99 8.77 -2.63
CA LEU A 93 -0.77 8.35 -3.32
C LEU A 93 0.43 9.09 -2.74
N ASP A 94 1.25 9.71 -3.59
CA ASP A 94 2.53 10.28 -3.21
C ASP A 94 2.38 11.55 -2.34
N ILE A 95 3.40 11.83 -1.53
CA ILE A 95 3.50 13.00 -0.66
C ILE A 95 4.91 13.61 -0.72
N VAL A 96 4.98 14.92 -0.84
CA VAL A 96 6.26 15.66 -0.82
C VAL A 96 6.13 16.96 -0.05
N LEU A 97 7.21 17.36 0.62
CA LEU A 97 7.28 18.66 1.28
C LEU A 97 7.60 19.77 0.29
N HIS A 98 7.09 20.97 0.54
CA HIS A 98 7.56 22.16 -0.15
C HIS A 98 9.06 22.38 0.13
N PRO A 99 9.86 22.89 -0.84
CA PRO A 99 11.29 23.17 -0.62
C PRO A 99 11.57 24.07 0.62
N ASP A 100 10.75 25.10 0.83
CA ASP A 100 10.72 25.95 2.03
C ASP A 100 9.79 25.46 3.17
N TYR A 101 9.56 24.15 3.34
CA TYR A 101 8.64 23.60 4.37
C TYR A 101 8.87 24.18 5.77
N ALA A 102 10.13 24.35 6.17
CA ALA A 102 10.47 24.91 7.49
C ALA A 102 9.92 26.33 7.72
N LYS A 103 9.59 27.08 6.65
CA LYS A 103 9.01 28.42 6.73
C LYS A 103 7.49 28.43 6.57
N ASN A 104 6.95 27.57 5.70
CA ASN A 104 5.55 27.66 5.29
C ASN A 104 4.68 26.46 5.71
N GLY A 105 5.27 25.31 6.03
CA GLY A 105 4.56 24.09 6.40
C GLY A 105 3.80 23.40 5.26
N TRP A 106 4.08 23.76 4.00
CA TRP A 106 3.32 23.25 2.86
C TRP A 106 3.73 21.83 2.48
N ILE A 107 2.73 20.97 2.28
CA ILE A 107 2.89 19.64 1.73
C ILE A 107 2.06 19.52 0.46
N TYR A 108 2.49 18.65 -0.45
CA TYR A 108 1.79 18.32 -1.67
C TYR A 108 1.48 16.83 -1.65
N ILE A 109 0.25 16.48 -2.00
CA ILE A 109 -0.22 15.09 -2.04
C ILE A 109 -0.90 14.85 -3.38
N THR A 110 -0.68 13.66 -3.95
CA THR A 110 -1.43 13.18 -5.10
C THR A 110 -2.48 12.16 -4.66
N TYR A 111 -3.64 12.14 -5.32
CA TYR A 111 -4.70 11.18 -5.01
C TYR A 111 -5.60 10.94 -6.22
N ALA A 112 -6.26 9.78 -6.26
CA ALA A 112 -7.33 9.53 -7.20
C ALA A 112 -8.64 10.13 -6.68
N SER A 113 -9.34 10.92 -7.49
CA SER A 113 -10.61 11.58 -7.14
C SER A 113 -11.77 11.04 -7.98
N THR A 114 -12.98 11.08 -7.43
CA THR A 114 -14.23 10.83 -8.18
C THR A 114 -14.75 12.08 -8.91
N GLU A 115 -14.16 13.24 -8.68
CA GLU A 115 -14.66 14.53 -9.21
C GLU A 115 -14.17 14.84 -10.64
N GLY A 116 -13.22 14.06 -11.17
CA GLY A 116 -12.72 14.25 -12.54
C GLY A 116 -13.62 13.60 -13.60
N GLU A 117 -13.55 14.08 -14.84
CA GLU A 117 -14.26 13.51 -15.99
C GLU A 117 -13.58 12.24 -16.58
N GLY A 118 -12.69 11.60 -15.81
CA GLY A 118 -11.88 10.45 -16.24
C GLY A 118 -12.67 9.16 -16.39
#